data_AF-A0A0Q6GT36-F1
#
_entry.id   AF-A0A0Q6GT36-F1
#
_cell.length_a   1.000
_cell.length_b   1.000
_cell.length_c   1.000
_cell.angle_alpha   90.00
_cell.angle_beta   90.00
_cell.angle_gamma   90.00
#
_symmetry.space_group_name_H-M   'P 1'
#
loop_
_entity.id
_entity.type
_entity.pdbx_description
1 polymer ?
#
loop_
_entity_poly.entity_id
_entity_poly.type
_entity_poly.pdbx_seq_one_letter_code
_entity_poly.pdbx_strand_id
1 'polypeptide(L)'
;MKALDSHLLRTGVASFWNYSGRLVGLGWTFALIHQLGIGSYGQYAIAVATAAIVNAGIDNAFFVRSLRLDDVRYRRERCARVLFGAVVAVAGVVGFTMSFVVGFAVMVAAGELLFNTYKSHLLREGRPDIAMRYDAVRQIASIGLGASYLYAAQAPSLSTAGALYVLPYLVVVGACLRYIPGQVPAFPGGPKEFALLSFEALAAALYAQGDVVVIGWVAGDEVAGYYSVALVAALAVSTIGQNYANTYLEQIRAAGGHVSGAPAVRDVVKVGLLTGGSMAAIGIGILLWGGADYTGHIALILSLFVVARAVNHSFIVVLFVQKRDAFRVKATVAVALAKLAALALLVGPLGGYGAAAACVVCEAALLIVYYRAVHGTATTLPTDLPHQDKVAR
;
A
#
# COMPACT_ATOMS: atom_id res chain seq x y z
N MET A 1 11.24 -32.88 -5.03
CA MET A 1 11.93 -31.93 -4.14
C MET A 1 12.57 -30.72 -4.84
N LYS A 2 13.09 -30.79 -6.07
CA LYS A 2 13.72 -29.63 -6.77
C LYS A 2 12.81 -28.42 -7.10
N ALA A 3 11.48 -28.56 -7.07
CA ALA A 3 10.57 -27.46 -7.40
C ALA A 3 10.29 -26.51 -6.22
N LEU A 4 10.29 -27.00 -4.97
CA LEU A 4 10.05 -26.18 -3.78
C LEU A 4 11.17 -25.16 -3.55
N ASP A 5 12.42 -25.53 -3.81
CA ASP A 5 13.59 -24.64 -3.66
C ASP A 5 13.55 -23.43 -4.60
N SER A 6 13.01 -23.58 -5.83
CA SER A 6 12.90 -22.50 -6.82
C SER A 6 11.86 -21.45 -6.42
N HIS A 7 10.72 -21.88 -5.85
CA HIS A 7 9.66 -20.96 -5.45
C HIS A 7 10.01 -20.20 -4.16
N LEU A 8 10.63 -20.88 -3.19
CA LEU A 8 11.09 -20.24 -1.96
C LEU A 8 12.19 -19.22 -2.24
N LEU A 9 13.15 -19.55 -3.11
CA LEU A 9 14.20 -18.64 -3.54
C LEU A 9 13.62 -17.40 -4.26
N ARG A 10 12.67 -17.59 -5.19
CA ARG A 10 12.02 -16.47 -5.89
C ARG A 10 11.25 -15.55 -4.94
N THR A 11 10.53 -16.12 -3.97
CA THR A 11 9.82 -15.35 -2.93
C THR A 11 10.79 -14.59 -2.03
N GLY A 12 11.91 -15.22 -1.64
CA GLY A 12 12.98 -14.57 -0.88
C GLY A 12 13.61 -13.39 -1.62
N VAL A 13 13.93 -13.57 -2.90
CA VAL A 13 14.48 -12.50 -3.76
C VAL A 13 13.46 -11.37 -3.98
N ALA A 14 12.18 -11.69 -4.22
CA ALA A 14 11.12 -10.68 -4.35
C ALA A 14 10.95 -9.87 -3.05
N SER A 15 11.01 -10.54 -1.90
CA SER A 15 10.94 -9.90 -0.58
C SER A 15 12.15 -8.99 -0.34
N PHE A 16 13.36 -9.46 -0.65
CA PHE A 16 14.58 -8.67 -0.58
C PHE A 16 14.45 -7.37 -1.37
N TRP A 17 14.05 -7.44 -2.65
CA TRP A 17 13.85 -6.24 -3.47
C TRP A 17 12.83 -5.26 -2.89
N ASN A 18 11.72 -5.77 -2.36
CA ASN A 18 10.69 -4.94 -1.73
C ASN A 18 11.25 -4.19 -0.50
N TYR A 19 11.99 -4.89 0.38
CA TYR A 19 12.59 -4.27 1.55
C TYR A 19 13.71 -3.29 1.22
N SER A 20 14.57 -3.61 0.23
CA SER A 20 15.59 -2.69 -0.24
C SER A 20 14.96 -1.40 -0.75
N GLY A 21 13.89 -1.47 -1.55
CA GLY A 21 13.17 -0.29 -2.03
C GLY A 21 12.62 0.58 -0.88
N ARG A 22 12.02 -0.06 0.14
CA ARG A 22 11.51 0.63 1.33
C ARG A 22 12.62 1.31 2.14
N LEU A 23 13.76 0.64 2.33
CA LEU A 23 14.91 1.19 3.04
C LEU A 23 15.45 2.45 2.33
N VAL A 24 15.58 2.40 1.01
CA VAL A 24 15.99 3.56 0.21
C VAL A 24 14.95 4.68 0.29
N GLY A 25 13.65 4.33 0.34
CA GLY A 25 12.56 5.28 0.60
C GLY A 25 12.66 6.02 1.96
N LEU A 26 13.15 5.34 3.01
CA LEU A 26 13.45 6.00 4.28
C LEU A 26 14.64 6.97 4.14
N GLY A 27 15.68 6.56 3.41
CA GLY A 27 16.81 7.44 3.08
C GLY A 27 16.37 8.70 2.32
N TRP A 28 15.43 8.57 1.38
CA TRP A 28 14.82 9.70 0.68
C TRP A 28 14.05 10.64 1.62
N THR A 29 13.26 10.07 2.53
CA THR A 29 12.55 10.85 3.55
C THR A 29 13.53 11.67 4.40
N PHE A 30 14.62 11.04 4.85
CA PHE A 30 15.67 11.72 5.61
C PHE A 30 16.35 12.83 4.78
N ALA A 31 16.70 12.56 3.53
CA ALA A 31 17.33 13.55 2.64
C ALA A 31 16.46 14.79 2.42
N LEU A 32 15.16 14.60 2.20
CA LEU A 32 14.20 15.70 2.06
C LEU A 32 14.11 16.53 3.34
N ILE A 33 13.93 15.90 4.49
CA ILE A 33 13.81 16.61 5.77
C ILE A 33 15.11 17.36 6.10
N HIS A 34 16.26 16.72 5.87
CA HIS A 34 17.57 17.31 6.15
C HIS A 34 17.86 18.54 5.29
N GLN A 35 17.54 18.49 3.99
CA GLN A 35 17.89 19.58 3.06
C GLN A 35 16.80 20.65 2.92
N LEU A 36 15.53 20.27 3.04
CA LEU A 36 14.39 21.15 2.73
C LEU A 36 13.44 21.37 3.92
N GLY A 37 13.66 20.69 5.05
CA GLY A 37 12.82 20.77 6.23
C GLY A 37 11.55 19.91 6.16
N ILE A 38 10.86 19.82 7.29
CA ILE A 38 9.69 18.95 7.46
C ILE A 38 8.48 19.40 6.64
N GLY A 39 8.28 20.71 6.42
CA GLY A 39 7.18 21.23 5.61
C GLY A 39 7.27 20.78 4.15
N SER A 40 8.47 20.84 3.57
CA SER A 40 8.71 20.33 2.20
C SER A 40 8.50 18.82 2.10
N TYR A 41 8.91 18.06 3.12
CA TYR A 41 8.56 16.63 3.19
C TYR A 41 7.05 16.42 3.32
N GLY A 42 6.35 17.28 4.06
CA GLY A 42 4.90 17.28 4.17
C GLY A 42 4.21 17.45 2.82
N GLN A 43 4.60 18.44 2.03
CA GLN A 43 4.11 18.63 0.66
C GLN A 43 4.35 17.40 -0.21
N TYR A 44 5.55 16.82 -0.14
CA TYR A 44 5.87 15.57 -0.83
C TYR A 44 4.97 14.41 -0.37
N ALA A 45 4.77 14.25 0.94
CA ALA A 45 3.96 13.19 1.52
C ALA A 45 2.49 13.31 1.10
N ILE A 46 1.93 14.52 1.12
CA ILE A 46 0.58 14.82 0.62
C ILE A 46 0.49 14.47 -0.87
N ALA A 47 1.49 14.84 -1.66
CA ALA A 47 1.52 14.53 -3.09
C ALA A 47 1.59 13.02 -3.36
N VAL A 48 2.40 12.27 -2.61
CA VAL A 48 2.50 10.80 -2.71
C VAL A 48 1.20 10.12 -2.25
N ALA A 49 0.61 10.59 -1.15
CA ALA A 49 -0.68 10.09 -0.66
C ALA A 49 -1.79 10.32 -1.70
N THR A 50 -1.84 11.52 -2.29
CA THR A 50 -2.74 11.85 -3.38
C THR A 50 -2.49 10.98 -4.61
N ALA A 51 -1.23 10.76 -4.98
CA ALA A 51 -0.85 9.88 -6.09
C ALA A 51 -1.37 8.45 -5.86
N ALA A 52 -1.22 7.91 -4.65
CA ALA A 52 -1.69 6.57 -4.31
C ALA A 52 -3.21 6.45 -4.43
N ILE A 53 -3.96 7.46 -3.97
CA ILE A 53 -5.43 7.51 -4.09
C ILE A 53 -5.86 7.58 -5.56
N VAL A 54 -5.27 8.50 -6.34
CA VAL A 54 -5.57 8.65 -7.77
C VAL A 54 -5.24 7.37 -8.53
N ASN A 55 -4.03 6.82 -8.33
CA ASN A 55 -3.57 5.60 -9.00
C ASN A 55 -4.50 4.42 -8.69
N ALA A 56 -4.92 4.23 -7.44
CA ALA A 56 -5.83 3.16 -7.07
C ALA A 56 -7.16 3.23 -7.83
N GLY A 57 -7.72 4.43 -8.01
CA GLY A 57 -8.96 4.65 -8.77
C GLY A 57 -8.82 4.36 -10.26
N ILE A 58 -7.67 4.65 -10.88
CA ILE A 58 -7.49 4.54 -12.34
C ILE A 58 -6.83 3.23 -12.79
N ASP A 59 -6.05 2.56 -11.94
CA ASP A 59 -5.28 1.37 -12.29
C ASP A 59 -6.06 0.06 -12.05
N ASN A 60 -6.75 -0.04 -10.92
CA ASN A 60 -7.14 -1.34 -10.36
C ASN A 60 -7.94 -2.24 -11.34
N ALA A 61 -8.85 -1.64 -12.11
CA ALA A 61 -9.65 -2.36 -13.11
C ALA A 61 -8.78 -3.02 -14.19
N PHE A 62 -7.73 -2.32 -14.66
CA PHE A 62 -6.78 -2.87 -15.62
C PHE A 62 -5.88 -3.94 -14.99
N PHE A 63 -5.54 -3.81 -13.71
CA PHE A 63 -4.67 -4.77 -13.02
C PHE A 63 -5.37 -6.11 -12.80
N VAL A 64 -6.54 -6.10 -12.16
CA VAL A 64 -7.28 -7.32 -11.78
C VAL A 64 -7.61 -8.18 -13.02
N ARG A 65 -8.03 -7.52 -14.11
CA ARG A 65 -8.38 -8.22 -15.36
C ARG A 65 -7.16 -8.75 -16.08
N SER A 66 -6.00 -8.11 -15.95
CA SER A 66 -4.78 -8.55 -16.64
C SER A 66 -4.37 -9.98 -16.30
N LEU A 67 -4.82 -10.56 -15.18
CA LEU A 67 -4.51 -11.93 -14.80
C LEU A 67 -5.43 -12.98 -15.44
N ARG A 68 -6.54 -12.58 -16.06
CA ARG A 68 -7.62 -13.48 -16.51
C ARG A 68 -7.89 -13.43 -18.02
N LEU A 69 -7.35 -12.44 -18.72
CA LEU A 69 -7.64 -12.18 -20.14
C LEU A 69 -6.77 -13.00 -21.09
N ASP A 70 -7.33 -13.36 -22.23
CA ASP A 70 -6.60 -13.85 -23.41
C ASP A 70 -5.61 -12.79 -23.95
N ASP A 71 -4.62 -13.23 -24.71
CA ASP A 71 -3.52 -12.36 -25.15
C ASP A 71 -3.93 -11.26 -26.13
N VAL A 72 -4.99 -11.47 -26.91
CA VAL A 72 -5.51 -10.44 -27.83
C VAL A 72 -6.18 -9.34 -27.02
N ARG A 73 -7.09 -9.69 -26.12
CA ARG A 73 -7.76 -8.70 -25.26
C ARG A 73 -6.77 -8.01 -24.33
N TYR A 74 -5.81 -8.74 -23.79
CA TYR A 74 -4.74 -8.19 -22.96
C TYR A 74 -3.98 -7.08 -23.69
N ARG A 75 -3.51 -7.31 -24.93
CA ARG A 75 -2.79 -6.30 -25.72
C ARG A 75 -3.63 -5.06 -26.02
N ARG A 76 -4.91 -5.23 -26.35
CA ARG A 76 -5.84 -4.10 -26.58
C ARG A 76 -6.08 -3.26 -25.32
N GLU A 77 -6.21 -3.90 -24.16
CA GLU A 77 -6.34 -3.20 -22.88
C GLU A 77 -5.02 -2.51 -22.47
N ARG A 78 -3.85 -3.09 -22.79
CA ARG A 78 -2.55 -2.39 -22.60
C ARG A 78 -2.45 -1.16 -23.50
N CYS A 79 -2.84 -1.25 -24.77
CA CYS A 79 -2.88 -0.10 -25.69
C CYS A 79 -3.72 1.05 -25.11
N ALA A 80 -4.96 0.77 -24.69
CA ALA A 80 -5.83 1.78 -24.06
C ALA A 80 -5.20 2.38 -22.79
N ARG A 81 -4.61 1.54 -21.94
CA ARG A 81 -3.94 1.96 -20.72
C ARG A 81 -2.74 2.86 -20.98
N VAL A 82 -1.96 2.61 -22.03
CA VAL A 82 -0.83 3.45 -22.43
C VAL A 82 -1.31 4.81 -22.92
N LEU A 83 -2.32 4.84 -23.79
CA LEU A 83 -2.90 6.10 -24.28
C LEU A 83 -3.49 6.93 -23.14
N PHE A 84 -4.29 6.30 -22.28
CA PHE A 84 -4.86 6.94 -21.11
C PHE A 84 -3.77 7.45 -20.16
N GLY A 85 -2.79 6.61 -19.81
CA GLY A 85 -1.67 6.99 -18.94
C GLY A 85 -0.82 8.12 -19.50
N ALA A 86 -0.61 8.17 -20.82
CA ALA A 86 0.10 9.28 -21.48
C ALA A 86 -0.67 10.60 -21.36
N VAL A 87 -2.00 10.59 -21.56
CA VAL A 87 -2.85 11.77 -21.37
C VAL A 87 -2.80 12.25 -19.91
N VAL A 88 -2.92 11.33 -18.95
CA VAL A 88 -2.82 11.67 -17.52
C VAL A 88 -1.42 12.21 -17.19
N ALA A 89 -0.35 11.68 -17.77
CA ALA A 89 1.01 12.18 -17.59
C ALA A 89 1.16 13.63 -18.10
N VAL A 90 0.62 13.94 -19.28
CA VAL A 90 0.61 15.32 -19.82
C VAL A 90 -0.18 16.26 -18.91
N ALA A 91 -1.36 15.84 -18.46
CA ALA A 91 -2.13 16.62 -17.49
C ALA A 91 -1.36 16.85 -16.18
N GLY A 92 -0.57 15.87 -15.74
CA GLY A 92 0.32 15.99 -14.58
C GLY A 92 1.44 17.01 -14.80
N VAL A 93 2.08 17.02 -15.97
CA VAL A 93 3.11 18.02 -16.32
C VAL A 93 2.52 19.43 -16.32
N VAL A 94 1.33 19.62 -16.90
CA VAL A 94 0.62 20.92 -16.86
C VAL A 94 0.23 21.27 -15.42
N GLY A 95 -0.27 20.30 -14.65
CA GLY A 95 -0.58 20.50 -13.23
C GLY A 95 0.65 20.91 -12.40
N PHE A 96 1.83 20.42 -12.77
CA PHE A 96 3.07 20.65 -12.04
C PHE A 96 3.55 22.10 -12.14
N THR A 97 3.22 22.80 -13.22
CA THR A 97 3.53 24.23 -13.35
C THR A 97 2.62 25.11 -12.51
N MET A 98 1.46 24.60 -12.08
CA MET A 98 0.48 25.33 -11.27
C MET A 98 0.57 24.97 -9.78
N SER A 99 0.81 23.70 -9.46
CA SER A 99 0.90 23.20 -8.09
C SER A 99 1.79 21.96 -8.06
N PHE A 100 2.85 22.02 -7.24
CA PHE A 100 3.73 20.88 -7.02
C PHE A 100 2.94 19.64 -6.60
N VAL A 101 2.06 19.77 -5.60
CA VAL A 101 1.30 18.63 -5.04
C VAL A 101 0.43 17.97 -6.11
N VAL A 102 -0.38 18.77 -6.83
CA VAL A 102 -1.31 18.24 -7.85
C VAL A 102 -0.54 17.62 -9.00
N GLY A 103 0.43 18.36 -9.57
CA GLY A 103 1.20 17.87 -10.70
C GLY A 103 2.02 16.63 -10.38
N PHE A 104 2.73 16.65 -9.25
CA PHE A 104 3.55 15.52 -8.82
C PHE A 104 2.68 14.29 -8.58
N ALA A 105 1.54 14.46 -7.90
CA ALA A 105 0.62 13.37 -7.64
C ALA A 105 0.11 12.71 -8.93
N VAL A 106 -0.33 13.53 -9.90
CA VAL A 106 -0.83 13.05 -11.19
C VAL A 106 0.27 12.41 -12.02
N MET A 107 1.48 12.99 -12.06
CA MET A 107 2.62 12.41 -12.76
C MET A 107 3.05 11.06 -12.16
N VAL A 108 3.12 10.95 -10.82
CA VAL A 108 3.44 9.67 -10.17
C VAL A 108 2.34 8.65 -10.41
N ALA A 109 1.06 9.03 -10.32
CA ALA A 109 -0.04 8.11 -10.60
C ALA A 109 -0.02 7.61 -12.06
N ALA A 110 0.22 8.50 -13.03
CA ALA A 110 0.39 8.12 -14.44
C ALA A 110 1.62 7.23 -14.65
N GLY A 111 2.74 7.59 -14.02
CA GLY A 111 3.98 6.83 -14.06
C GLY A 111 3.81 5.40 -13.55
N GLU A 112 3.19 5.24 -12.37
CA GLU A 112 2.87 3.93 -11.79
C GLU A 112 1.87 3.15 -12.65
N LEU A 113 0.84 3.81 -13.19
CA LEU A 113 -0.11 3.19 -14.11
C LEU A 113 0.60 2.63 -15.36
N LEU A 114 1.50 3.40 -15.98
CA LEU A 114 2.28 2.94 -17.13
C LEU A 114 3.32 1.89 -16.73
N PHE A 115 3.93 2.02 -15.56
CA PHE A 115 4.91 1.06 -15.10
C PHE A 115 4.29 -0.31 -14.81
N ASN A 116 3.13 -0.33 -14.15
CA ASN A 116 2.29 -1.50 -13.99
C ASN A 116 1.83 -2.07 -15.35
N THR A 117 1.62 -1.23 -16.37
CA THR A 117 1.39 -1.71 -17.76
C THR A 117 2.59 -2.52 -18.25
N TYR A 118 3.79 -1.95 -18.15
CA TYR A 118 5.02 -2.58 -18.62
C TYR A 118 5.28 -3.92 -17.93
N LYS A 119 5.23 -3.97 -16.60
CA LYS A 119 5.55 -5.19 -15.84
C LYS A 119 4.41 -6.20 -15.71
N SER A 120 3.19 -5.87 -16.15
CA SER A 120 2.03 -6.78 -16.00
C SER A 120 2.20 -8.15 -16.68
N HIS A 121 2.98 -8.25 -17.75
CA HIS A 121 3.30 -9.55 -18.38
C HIS A 121 4.12 -10.46 -17.45
N LEU A 122 5.07 -9.91 -16.70
CA LEU A 122 5.88 -10.66 -15.72
C LEU A 122 5.01 -11.22 -14.61
N LEU A 123 3.98 -10.48 -14.19
CA LEU A 123 3.04 -10.94 -13.18
C LEU A 123 2.14 -12.06 -13.73
N ARG A 124 1.71 -11.99 -15.01
CA ARG A 124 0.99 -13.08 -15.69
C ARG A 124 1.84 -14.34 -15.80
N GLU A 125 3.14 -14.19 -16.06
CA GLU A 125 4.10 -15.29 -16.19
C GLU A 125 4.58 -15.86 -14.84
N GLY A 126 4.07 -15.35 -13.71
CA GLY A 126 4.48 -15.81 -12.38
C GLY A 126 5.94 -15.46 -12.04
N ARG A 127 6.42 -14.30 -12.52
CA ARG A 127 7.76 -13.73 -12.26
C ARG A 127 7.72 -12.49 -11.36
N PRO A 128 7.18 -12.59 -10.12
CA PRO A 128 7.16 -11.46 -9.19
C PRO A 128 8.57 -11.04 -8.75
N ASP A 129 9.55 -11.95 -8.81
CA ASP A 129 10.97 -11.67 -8.55
C ASP A 129 11.53 -10.58 -9.49
N ILE A 130 11.20 -10.68 -10.78
CA ILE A 130 11.62 -9.68 -11.77
C ILE A 130 10.78 -8.40 -11.63
N ALA A 131 9.47 -8.52 -11.43
CA ALA A 131 8.60 -7.36 -11.27
C ALA A 131 9.02 -6.48 -10.09
N MET A 132 9.31 -7.08 -8.93
CA MET A 132 9.78 -6.35 -7.73
C MET A 132 11.19 -5.79 -7.92
N ARG A 133 12.06 -6.45 -8.70
CA ARG A 133 13.36 -5.89 -9.09
C ARG A 133 13.21 -4.62 -9.91
N TYR A 134 12.30 -4.60 -10.89
CA TYR A 134 12.00 -3.38 -11.65
C TYR A 134 11.52 -2.27 -10.71
N ASP A 135 10.63 -2.58 -9.77
CA ASP A 135 10.16 -1.62 -8.76
C ASP A 135 11.29 -1.00 -7.95
N ALA A 136 12.19 -1.84 -7.42
CA ALA A 136 13.34 -1.39 -6.66
C ALA A 136 14.30 -0.56 -7.52
N VAL A 137 14.63 -0.99 -8.74
CA VAL A 137 15.53 -0.26 -9.65
C VAL A 137 14.95 1.12 -9.99
N ARG A 138 13.67 1.20 -10.32
CA ARG A 138 13.00 2.48 -10.57
C ARG A 138 13.00 3.34 -9.31
N GLN A 139 12.78 2.75 -8.12
CA GLN A 139 12.84 3.49 -6.85
C GLN A 139 14.22 4.07 -6.56
N ILE A 140 15.25 3.24 -6.70
CA ILE A 140 16.64 3.63 -6.50
C ILE A 140 17.05 4.71 -7.51
N ALA A 141 16.65 4.59 -8.78
CA ALA A 141 16.92 5.60 -9.79
C ALA A 141 16.23 6.94 -9.47
N SER A 142 14.93 6.92 -9.15
CA SER A 142 14.17 8.11 -8.76
C SER A 142 14.78 8.82 -7.55
N ILE A 143 15.08 8.06 -6.50
CA ILE A 143 15.66 8.60 -5.26
C ILE A 143 17.10 9.05 -5.50
N GLY A 144 17.89 8.29 -6.25
CA GLY A 144 19.27 8.63 -6.57
C GLY A 144 19.37 9.96 -7.32
N LEU A 145 18.53 10.18 -8.33
CA LEU A 145 18.48 11.44 -9.07
C LEU A 145 18.04 12.61 -8.18
N GLY A 146 16.94 12.45 -7.44
CA GLY A 146 16.43 13.49 -6.54
C GLY A 146 17.43 13.83 -5.42
N ALA A 147 17.97 12.82 -4.73
CA ALA A 147 18.89 13.00 -3.63
C ALA A 147 20.23 13.59 -4.09
N SER A 148 20.77 13.14 -5.23
CA SER A 148 22.01 13.72 -5.79
C SER A 148 21.83 15.21 -6.03
N TYR A 149 20.69 15.64 -6.57
CA TYR A 149 20.39 17.06 -6.73
C TYR A 149 20.27 17.80 -5.39
N LEU A 150 19.57 17.23 -4.40
CA LEU A 150 19.42 17.85 -3.08
C LEU A 150 20.76 18.15 -2.40
N TYR A 151 21.77 17.30 -2.60
CA TYR A 151 23.10 17.48 -2.00
C TYR A 151 24.09 18.22 -2.91
N ALA A 152 23.87 18.28 -4.21
CA ALA A 152 24.77 18.96 -5.17
C ALA A 152 24.38 20.42 -5.44
N ALA A 153 23.10 20.77 -5.34
CA ALA A 153 22.62 22.12 -5.61
C ALA A 153 22.88 23.05 -4.42
N GLN A 154 23.29 24.30 -4.70
CA GLN A 154 23.52 25.30 -3.65
C GLN A 154 22.21 25.80 -3.00
N ALA A 155 21.13 25.82 -3.77
CA ALA A 155 19.79 26.18 -3.31
C ALA A 155 18.78 25.12 -3.82
N PRO A 156 18.72 23.94 -3.18
CA PRO A 156 17.83 22.88 -3.62
C PRO A 156 16.36 23.29 -3.42
N SER A 157 15.49 22.83 -4.31
CA SER A 157 14.04 23.01 -4.19
C SER A 157 13.29 21.69 -4.31
N LEU A 158 12.14 21.60 -3.65
CA LEU A 158 11.30 20.41 -3.69
C LEU A 158 10.82 20.09 -5.11
N SER A 159 10.40 21.10 -5.86
CA SER A 159 9.90 20.93 -7.22
C SER A 159 10.95 20.33 -8.15
N THR A 160 12.19 20.84 -8.14
CA THR A 160 13.26 20.27 -8.99
C THR A 160 13.62 18.85 -8.56
N ALA A 161 13.72 18.60 -7.25
CA ALA A 161 13.99 17.26 -6.74
C ALA A 161 12.88 16.27 -7.11
N GLY A 162 11.61 16.71 -7.06
CA GLY A 162 10.45 15.93 -7.49
C GLY A 162 10.41 15.70 -9.00
N ALA A 163 10.76 16.69 -9.82
CA ALA A 163 10.86 16.53 -11.27
C ALA A 163 11.91 15.47 -11.65
N LEU A 164 13.07 15.49 -10.98
CA LEU A 164 14.11 14.48 -11.13
C LEU A 164 13.66 13.11 -10.62
N TYR A 165 12.90 13.06 -9.52
CA TYR A 165 12.33 11.83 -8.99
C TYR A 165 11.40 11.14 -10.01
N VAL A 166 10.59 11.90 -10.75
CA VAL A 166 9.68 11.32 -11.76
C VAL A 166 10.34 11.05 -13.11
N LEU A 167 11.56 11.56 -13.35
CA LEU A 167 12.25 11.42 -14.64
C LEU A 167 12.40 9.97 -15.13
N PRO A 168 12.69 8.96 -14.29
CA PRO A 168 12.73 7.56 -14.73
C PRO A 168 11.43 7.04 -15.34
N TYR A 169 10.27 7.66 -15.05
CA TYR A 169 9.02 7.29 -15.70
C TYR A 169 9.00 7.62 -17.20
N LEU A 170 9.83 8.55 -17.70
CA LEU A 170 9.93 8.80 -19.14
C LEU A 170 10.49 7.58 -19.88
N VAL A 171 11.44 6.86 -19.27
CA VAL A 171 11.96 5.59 -19.81
C VAL A 171 10.84 4.55 -19.87
N VAL A 172 9.99 4.50 -18.83
CA VAL A 172 8.83 3.60 -18.77
C VAL A 172 7.80 3.95 -19.85
N VAL A 173 7.50 5.25 -20.05
CA VAL A 173 6.61 5.73 -21.11
C VAL A 173 7.12 5.25 -22.46
N GLY A 174 8.40 5.49 -22.77
CA GLY A 174 9.03 5.03 -24.02
C GLY A 174 8.93 3.52 -24.20
N ALA A 175 9.20 2.73 -23.15
CA ALA A 175 9.08 1.27 -23.18
C ALA A 175 7.64 0.80 -23.40
N CYS A 176 6.63 1.58 -22.95
CA CYS A 176 5.22 1.26 -23.11
C CYS A 176 4.69 1.55 -24.52
N LEU A 177 5.34 2.42 -25.30
CA LEU A 177 4.89 2.76 -26.67
C LEU A 177 4.81 1.52 -27.59
N ARG A 178 5.57 0.45 -27.29
CA ARG A 178 5.51 -0.84 -27.99
C ARG A 178 4.11 -1.49 -28.01
N TYR A 179 3.22 -1.11 -27.09
CA TYR A 179 1.86 -1.65 -27.01
C TYR A 179 0.86 -0.94 -27.93
N ILE A 180 1.26 0.13 -28.63
CA ILE A 180 0.36 0.93 -29.48
C ILE A 180 0.23 0.39 -30.92
N PRO A 181 1.34 0.08 -31.65
CA PRO A 181 1.25 -0.22 -33.07
C PRO A 181 0.36 -1.42 -33.39
N GLY A 182 -0.57 -1.24 -34.34
CA GLY A 182 -1.46 -2.29 -34.83
C GLY A 182 -2.52 -2.79 -33.84
N GLN A 183 -2.74 -2.09 -32.71
CA GLN A 183 -3.74 -2.44 -31.71
C GLN A 183 -4.94 -1.48 -31.72
N VAL A 184 -6.16 -2.02 -31.66
CA VAL A 184 -7.36 -1.22 -31.40
C VAL A 184 -7.57 -1.13 -29.88
N PRO A 185 -7.50 0.07 -29.26
CA PRO A 185 -7.62 0.21 -27.82
C PRO A 185 -8.97 -0.32 -27.32
N ALA A 186 -8.98 -0.94 -26.14
CA ALA A 186 -10.19 -1.39 -25.47
C ALA A 186 -10.13 -1.07 -23.97
N PHE A 187 -11.19 -0.48 -23.43
CA PHE A 187 -11.29 -0.24 -21.99
C PHE A 187 -11.52 -1.56 -21.21
N PRO A 188 -11.21 -1.59 -19.90
CA PRO A 188 -11.33 -2.79 -19.07
C PRO A 188 -12.80 -3.12 -18.85
N GLY A 189 -13.26 -4.22 -19.45
CA GLY A 189 -14.61 -4.73 -19.23
C GLY A 189 -15.71 -3.75 -19.63
N GLY A 190 -16.87 -3.89 -18.97
CA GLY A 190 -17.99 -2.96 -19.10
C GLY A 190 -17.89 -1.80 -18.09
N PRO A 191 -18.64 -0.70 -18.28
CA PRO A 191 -18.56 0.49 -17.44
C PRO A 191 -18.91 0.22 -15.97
N LYS A 192 -19.86 -0.70 -15.71
CA LYS A 192 -20.23 -1.12 -14.36
C LYS A 192 -19.10 -1.87 -13.64
N GLU A 193 -18.41 -2.76 -14.34
CA GLU A 193 -17.30 -3.54 -13.78
C GLU A 193 -16.09 -2.65 -13.49
N PHE A 194 -15.76 -1.76 -14.43
CA PHE A 194 -14.71 -0.75 -14.23
C PHE A 194 -14.99 0.11 -13.01
N ALA A 195 -16.19 0.70 -12.93
CA ALA A 195 -16.57 1.55 -11.80
C ALA A 195 -16.47 0.79 -10.47
N LEU A 196 -16.99 -0.43 -10.39
CA LEU A 196 -16.97 -1.22 -9.17
C LEU A 196 -15.54 -1.51 -8.69
N LEU A 197 -14.66 -1.97 -9.58
CA LEU A 197 -13.26 -2.26 -9.24
C LEU A 197 -12.47 -1.00 -8.88
N SER A 198 -12.74 0.11 -9.57
CA SER A 198 -12.13 1.41 -9.28
C SER A 198 -12.57 1.98 -7.94
N PHE A 199 -13.87 1.94 -7.63
CA PHE A 199 -14.39 2.44 -6.35
C PHE A 199 -13.92 1.61 -5.15
N GLU A 200 -13.81 0.29 -5.32
CA GLU A 200 -13.26 -0.59 -4.29
C GLU A 200 -11.81 -0.20 -3.95
N ALA A 201 -10.95 -0.06 -4.96
CA ALA A 201 -9.56 0.32 -4.75
C ALA A 201 -9.41 1.76 -4.25
N LEU A 202 -10.23 2.68 -4.76
CA LEU A 202 -10.25 4.06 -4.30
C LEU A 202 -10.60 4.14 -2.82
N ALA A 203 -11.62 3.42 -2.35
CA ALA A 203 -11.99 3.38 -0.94
C ALA A 203 -10.87 2.80 -0.07
N ALA A 204 -10.21 1.74 -0.53
CA ALA A 204 -9.06 1.16 0.16
C ALA A 204 -7.87 2.13 0.24
N ALA A 205 -7.60 2.89 -0.83
CA ALA A 205 -6.53 3.88 -0.85
C ALA A 205 -6.86 5.10 0.02
N LEU A 206 -8.11 5.57 0.00
CA LEU A 206 -8.59 6.61 0.92
C LEU A 206 -8.47 6.18 2.38
N TYR A 207 -8.80 4.93 2.69
CA TYR A 207 -8.57 4.38 4.03
C TYR A 207 -7.09 4.42 4.42
N ALA A 208 -6.19 4.08 3.50
CA ALA A 208 -4.77 3.94 3.77
C ALA A 208 -4.01 5.28 3.83
N GLN A 209 -4.40 6.27 3.02
CA GLN A 209 -3.63 7.49 2.78
C GLN A 209 -4.43 8.79 2.93
N GLY A 210 -5.76 8.70 3.08
CA GLY A 210 -6.63 9.89 3.13
C GLY A 210 -6.37 10.80 4.33
N ASP A 211 -5.88 10.25 5.43
CA ASP A 211 -5.42 10.99 6.61
C ASP A 211 -4.32 11.98 6.28
N VAL A 212 -3.29 11.60 5.52
CA VAL A 212 -2.19 12.51 5.16
C VAL A 212 -2.72 13.70 4.34
N VAL A 213 -3.63 13.42 3.40
CA VAL A 213 -4.24 14.46 2.55
C VAL A 213 -5.13 15.41 3.37
N VAL A 214 -5.98 14.86 4.25
CA VAL A 214 -6.86 15.68 5.10
C VAL A 214 -6.04 16.53 6.08
N ILE A 215 -4.98 16.00 6.67
CA ILE A 215 -4.06 16.77 7.52
C ILE A 215 -3.42 17.89 6.73
N GLY A 216 -2.88 17.61 5.55
CA GLY A 216 -2.26 18.63 4.69
C GLY A 216 -3.22 19.77 4.37
N TRP A 217 -4.47 19.43 4.06
CA TRP A 217 -5.50 20.42 3.74
C TRP A 217 -5.96 21.25 4.95
N VAL A 218 -6.08 20.64 6.13
CA VAL A 218 -6.71 21.28 7.30
C VAL A 218 -5.69 21.88 8.27
N ALA A 219 -4.61 21.14 8.55
CA ALA A 219 -3.61 21.48 9.56
C ALA A 219 -2.26 21.95 8.96
N GLY A 220 -2.10 21.85 7.63
CA GLY A 220 -0.93 22.34 6.91
C GLY A 220 0.19 21.32 6.72
N ASP A 221 1.15 21.70 5.89
CA ASP A 221 2.20 20.81 5.38
C ASP A 221 3.13 20.28 6.48
N GLU A 222 3.52 21.12 7.45
CA GLU A 222 4.42 20.67 8.53
C GLU A 222 3.79 19.56 9.39
N VAL A 223 2.51 19.73 9.75
CA VAL A 223 1.76 18.73 10.52
C VAL A 223 1.64 17.44 9.73
N ALA A 224 1.35 17.53 8.42
CA ALA A 224 1.32 16.38 7.53
C ALA A 224 2.69 15.69 7.43
N GLY A 225 3.77 16.46 7.40
CA GLY A 225 5.15 15.96 7.39
C GLY A 225 5.47 15.16 8.65
N TYR A 226 5.29 15.74 9.84
CA TYR A 226 5.53 15.03 11.10
C TYR A 226 4.66 13.78 11.24
N TYR A 227 3.38 13.88 10.90
CA TYR A 227 2.47 12.73 10.92
C TYR A 227 2.91 11.64 9.93
N SER A 228 3.28 12.00 8.71
CA SER A 228 3.70 11.06 7.66
C SER A 228 4.96 10.29 8.06
N VAL A 229 5.94 10.91 8.73
CA VAL A 229 7.13 10.20 9.24
C VAL A 229 6.72 9.05 10.15
N ALA A 230 5.85 9.34 11.14
CA ALA A 230 5.35 8.32 12.06
C ALA A 230 4.48 7.26 11.36
N LEU A 231 3.62 7.67 10.42
CA LEU A 231 2.74 6.76 9.68
C LEU A 231 3.54 5.78 8.81
N VAL A 232 4.54 6.25 8.06
CA VAL A 232 5.36 5.38 7.20
C VAL A 232 6.10 4.33 8.03
N ALA A 233 6.65 4.72 9.19
CA ALA A 233 7.24 3.79 10.14
C ALA A 233 6.21 2.78 10.66
N ALA A 234 5.02 3.24 11.07
CA ALA A 234 3.93 2.37 11.54
C ALA A 234 3.51 1.33 10.47
N LEU A 235 3.33 1.76 9.23
CA LEU A 235 2.99 0.88 8.11
C LEU A 235 4.11 -0.14 7.83
N ALA A 236 5.37 0.29 7.87
CA ALA A 236 6.51 -0.60 7.70
C ALA A 236 6.57 -1.67 8.79
N VAL A 237 6.45 -1.28 10.07
CA VAL A 237 6.48 -2.20 11.21
C VAL A 237 5.29 -3.16 11.20
N SER A 238 4.08 -2.67 10.89
CA SER A 238 2.87 -3.52 10.83
C SER A 238 2.92 -4.58 9.73
N THR A 239 3.72 -4.38 8.67
CA THR A 239 3.92 -5.37 7.59
C THR A 239 4.49 -6.70 8.14
N ILE A 240 5.21 -6.68 9.26
CA ILE A 240 5.72 -7.89 9.93
C ILE A 240 4.57 -8.86 10.25
N GLY A 241 3.41 -8.34 10.71
CA GLY A 241 2.23 -9.16 10.97
C GLY A 241 1.68 -9.84 9.71
N GLN A 242 1.70 -9.14 8.57
CA GLN A 242 1.30 -9.71 7.29
C GLN A 242 2.24 -10.84 6.84
N ASN A 243 3.56 -10.66 7.02
CA ASN A 243 4.52 -11.71 6.67
C ASN A 243 4.37 -12.94 7.56
N TYR A 244 4.19 -12.73 8.87
CA TYR A 244 3.94 -13.82 9.81
C TYR A 244 2.71 -14.62 9.39
N ALA A 245 1.60 -13.96 9.08
CA ALA A 245 0.38 -14.62 8.61
C ALA A 245 0.58 -15.43 7.31
N ASN A 246 1.35 -14.89 6.36
CA ASN A 246 1.64 -15.56 5.10
C ASN A 246 2.39 -16.90 5.28
N THR A 247 3.10 -17.11 6.40
CA THR A 247 3.77 -18.39 6.68
C THR A 247 2.80 -19.56 6.92
N TYR A 248 1.56 -19.28 7.33
CA TYR A 248 0.53 -20.29 7.58
C TYR A 248 -0.36 -20.57 6.38
N LEU A 249 -0.10 -19.91 5.24
CA LEU A 249 -1.03 -19.86 4.13
C LEU A 249 -1.24 -21.23 3.45
N GLU A 250 -0.25 -22.11 3.45
CA GLU A 250 -0.39 -23.50 2.99
C GLU A 250 -1.27 -24.33 3.95
N GLN A 251 -1.06 -24.20 5.27
CA GLN A 251 -1.84 -24.92 6.28
C GLN A 251 -3.31 -24.48 6.29
N ILE A 252 -3.57 -23.17 6.17
CA ILE A 252 -4.93 -22.62 6.08
C ILE A 252 -5.62 -23.14 4.81
N ARG A 253 -4.91 -23.21 3.67
CA ARG A 253 -5.47 -23.77 2.42
C ARG A 253 -5.77 -25.27 2.55
N ALA A 254 -4.85 -26.04 3.13
CA ALA A 254 -5.05 -27.48 3.35
C ALA A 254 -6.25 -27.76 4.26
N ALA A 255 -6.49 -26.89 5.25
CA ALA A 255 -7.65 -26.94 6.12
C ALA A 255 -8.93 -26.33 5.50
N GLY A 256 -8.95 -26.02 4.20
CA GLY A 256 -10.13 -25.44 3.52
C GLY A 256 -10.54 -24.06 4.04
N GLY A 257 -9.61 -23.30 4.64
CA GLY A 257 -9.89 -22.02 5.29
C GLY A 257 -10.35 -22.14 6.76
N HIS A 258 -10.31 -23.33 7.35
CA HIS A 258 -10.65 -23.53 8.75
C HIS A 258 -9.59 -22.92 9.68
N VAL A 259 -10.02 -22.33 10.80
CA VAL A 259 -9.15 -21.63 11.76
C VAL A 259 -8.10 -22.52 12.41
N SER A 260 -8.28 -23.84 12.36
CA SER A 260 -7.31 -24.83 12.86
C SER A 260 -5.99 -24.85 12.08
N GLY A 261 -6.00 -24.44 10.81
CA GLY A 261 -4.78 -24.25 10.02
C GLY A 261 -4.14 -22.87 10.17
N ALA A 262 -4.77 -21.96 10.91
CA ALA A 262 -4.31 -20.59 11.12
C ALA A 262 -3.43 -20.51 12.39
N PRO A 263 -2.57 -19.47 12.52
CA PRO A 263 -1.81 -19.27 13.75
C PRO A 263 -2.75 -19.09 14.93
N ALA A 264 -2.36 -19.63 16.10
CA ALA A 264 -3.13 -19.46 17.31
C ALA A 264 -3.31 -17.97 17.63
N VAL A 265 -4.52 -17.56 18.04
CA VAL A 265 -4.85 -16.15 18.35
C VAL A 265 -3.85 -15.55 19.34
N ARG A 266 -3.41 -16.34 20.32
CA ARG A 266 -2.39 -15.94 21.30
C ARG A 266 -1.09 -15.50 20.61
N ASP A 267 -0.63 -16.23 19.61
CA ASP A 267 0.64 -15.92 18.93
C ASP A 267 0.49 -14.76 17.96
N VAL A 268 -0.66 -14.63 17.29
CA VAL A 268 -1.00 -13.44 16.51
C VAL A 268 -0.99 -12.18 17.39
N VAL A 269 -1.60 -12.24 18.58
CA VAL A 269 -1.60 -11.14 19.55
C VAL A 269 -0.19 -10.83 20.04
N LYS A 270 0.64 -11.84 20.32
CA LYS A 270 2.06 -11.63 20.69
C LYS A 270 2.81 -10.87 19.59
N VAL A 271 2.66 -11.26 18.32
CA VAL A 271 3.28 -10.55 17.20
C VAL A 271 2.78 -9.11 17.11
N GLY A 272 1.48 -8.89 17.31
CA GLY A 272 0.90 -7.56 17.41
C GLY A 272 1.54 -6.72 18.52
N LEU A 273 1.65 -7.27 19.73
CA LEU A 273 2.27 -6.58 20.87
C LEU A 273 3.76 -6.30 20.66
N LEU A 274 4.51 -7.22 20.04
CA LEU A 274 5.94 -7.03 19.74
C LEU A 274 6.15 -5.92 18.70
N THR A 275 5.34 -5.90 17.65
CA THR A 275 5.40 -4.86 16.60
C THR A 275 4.94 -3.50 17.14
N GLY A 276 3.86 -3.46 17.92
CA GLY A 276 3.43 -2.26 18.64
C GLY A 276 4.47 -1.76 19.62
N GLY A 277 5.07 -2.65 20.42
CA GLY A 277 6.15 -2.32 21.35
C GLY A 277 7.38 -1.75 20.64
N SER A 278 7.71 -2.28 19.45
CA SER A 278 8.79 -1.75 18.62
C SER A 278 8.47 -0.33 18.12
N MET A 279 7.23 -0.07 17.69
CA MET A 279 6.78 1.27 17.31
C MET A 279 6.78 2.25 18.50
N ALA A 280 6.38 1.78 19.69
CA ALA A 280 6.44 2.57 20.92
C ALA A 280 7.90 2.89 21.29
N ALA A 281 8.82 1.94 21.16
CA ALA A 281 10.25 2.17 21.39
C ALA A 281 10.82 3.22 20.42
N ILE A 282 10.40 3.21 19.15
CA ILE A 282 10.74 4.27 18.18
C ILE A 282 10.21 5.62 18.66
N GLY A 283 8.94 5.70 19.06
CA GLY A 283 8.34 6.95 19.56
C GLY A 283 9.04 7.49 20.81
N ILE A 284 9.34 6.63 21.79
CA ILE A 284 10.11 6.99 22.99
C ILE A 284 11.52 7.43 22.59
N GLY A 285 12.19 6.72 21.68
CA GLY A 285 13.51 7.10 21.19
C GLY A 285 13.54 8.50 20.57
N ILE A 286 12.52 8.85 19.78
CA ILE A 286 12.36 10.21 19.22
C ILE A 286 12.20 11.25 20.34
N LEU A 287 11.39 10.95 21.36
CA LEU A 287 11.17 11.86 22.49
C LEU A 287 12.43 12.04 23.34
N LEU A 288 13.21 10.99 23.56
CA LEU A 288 14.46 11.04 24.32
C LEU A 288 15.57 11.79 23.55
N TRP A 289 15.58 11.67 22.22
CA TRP A 289 16.51 12.44 21.38
C TRP A 289 16.19 13.94 21.39
N GLY A 290 14.90 14.29 21.44
CA GLY A 290 14.41 15.66 21.47
C GLY A 290 14.34 16.32 20.08
N GLY A 291 13.60 17.43 19.99
CA GLY A 291 13.47 18.24 18.77
C GLY A 291 12.45 17.75 17.75
N ALA A 292 11.76 16.62 18.03
CA ALA A 292 10.71 16.08 17.18
C ALA A 292 9.55 15.49 18.01
N ASP A 293 9.25 16.11 19.15
CA ASP A 293 8.31 15.59 20.15
C ASP A 293 6.93 15.32 19.57
N TYR A 294 6.45 16.18 18.67
CA TYR A 294 5.18 16.01 17.98
C TYR A 294 5.10 14.66 17.24
N THR A 295 6.13 14.32 16.46
CA THR A 295 6.27 13.01 15.79
C THR A 295 6.36 11.87 16.79
N GLY A 296 7.13 12.05 17.88
CA GLY A 296 7.30 11.04 18.92
C GLY A 296 5.97 10.65 19.58
N HIS A 297 5.15 11.63 19.94
CA HIS A 297 3.81 11.41 20.50
C HIS A 297 2.86 10.76 19.48
N ILE A 298 2.88 11.18 18.20
CA ILE A 298 2.10 10.53 17.13
C ILE A 298 2.52 9.07 16.98
N ALA A 299 3.82 8.78 17.00
CA ALA A 299 4.38 7.43 16.92
C ALA A 299 3.90 6.55 18.09
N LEU A 300 3.82 7.10 19.30
CA LEU A 300 3.26 6.41 20.46
C LEU A 300 1.78 6.08 20.29
N ILE A 301 0.96 7.00 19.78
CA ILE A 301 -0.47 6.73 19.50
C ILE A 301 -0.58 5.65 18.40
N LEU A 302 0.18 5.79 17.32
CA LEU A 302 0.19 4.84 16.21
C LEU A 302 0.76 3.46 16.60
N SER A 303 1.46 3.32 17.73
CA SER A 303 1.86 2.01 18.23
C SER A 303 0.65 1.09 18.46
N LEU A 304 -0.47 1.64 18.93
CA LEU A 304 -1.73 0.90 19.11
C LEU A 304 -2.35 0.52 17.76
N PHE A 305 -2.24 1.42 16.77
CA PHE A 305 -2.63 1.12 15.39
C PHE A 305 -1.79 -0.05 14.85
N VAL A 306 -0.48 -0.06 15.09
CA VAL A 306 0.41 -1.16 14.66
C VAL A 306 -0.01 -2.49 15.27
N VAL A 307 -0.35 -2.54 16.57
CA VAL A 307 -0.86 -3.75 17.21
C VAL A 307 -2.09 -4.27 16.48
N ALA A 308 -3.12 -3.43 16.34
CA ALA A 308 -4.38 -3.82 15.72
C ALA A 308 -4.19 -4.22 14.25
N ARG A 309 -3.39 -3.45 13.51
CA ARG A 309 -3.07 -3.65 12.09
C ARG A 309 -2.35 -4.98 11.85
N ALA A 310 -1.35 -5.32 12.67
CA ALA A 310 -0.62 -6.58 12.56
C ALA A 310 -1.52 -7.80 12.80
N VAL A 311 -2.44 -7.71 13.76
CA VAL A 311 -3.44 -8.77 14.01
C VAL A 311 -4.45 -8.84 12.87
N ASN A 312 -4.95 -7.71 12.39
CA ASN A 312 -5.86 -7.63 11.25
C ASN A 312 -5.28 -8.25 9.98
N HIS A 313 -3.99 -8.04 9.71
CA HIS A 313 -3.31 -8.68 8.59
C HIS A 313 -3.39 -10.21 8.66
N SER A 314 -3.33 -10.79 9.86
CA SER A 314 -3.49 -12.24 10.04
C SER A 314 -4.91 -12.71 9.75
N PHE A 315 -5.92 -11.98 10.21
CA PHE A 315 -7.32 -12.32 9.92
C PHE A 315 -7.68 -12.14 8.44
N ILE A 316 -7.12 -11.13 7.77
CA ILE A 316 -7.31 -10.90 6.34
C ILE A 316 -6.84 -12.10 5.53
N VAL A 317 -5.70 -12.72 5.87
CA VAL A 317 -5.21 -13.92 5.18
C VAL A 317 -6.19 -15.08 5.32
N VAL A 318 -6.75 -15.29 6.51
CA VAL A 318 -7.77 -16.34 6.73
C VAL A 318 -9.03 -16.07 5.91
N LEU A 319 -9.56 -14.84 5.97
CA LEU A 319 -10.76 -14.44 5.23
C LEU A 319 -10.58 -14.57 3.71
N PHE A 320 -9.37 -14.33 3.20
CA PHE A 320 -9.02 -14.49 1.80
C PHE A 320 -9.12 -15.96 1.37
N VAL A 321 -8.56 -16.88 2.16
CA VAL A 321 -8.67 -18.33 1.87
C VAL A 321 -10.13 -18.81 1.98
N GLN A 322 -10.90 -18.24 2.90
CA GLN A 322 -12.34 -18.50 3.04
C GLN A 322 -13.20 -17.87 1.92
N LYS A 323 -12.61 -17.18 0.93
CA LYS A 323 -13.31 -16.48 -0.16
C LYS A 323 -14.34 -15.45 0.33
N ARG A 324 -14.09 -14.82 1.49
CA ARG A 324 -14.97 -13.79 2.09
C ARG A 324 -14.61 -12.37 1.65
N ASP A 325 -14.14 -12.22 0.43
CA ASP A 325 -13.65 -10.94 -0.11
C ASP A 325 -14.71 -9.84 -0.05
N ALA A 326 -15.96 -10.17 -0.40
CA ALA A 326 -17.07 -9.21 -0.37
C ALA A 326 -17.32 -8.62 1.04
N PHE A 327 -17.17 -9.44 2.09
CA PHE A 327 -17.30 -8.98 3.47
C PHE A 327 -16.14 -8.05 3.87
N ARG A 328 -14.91 -8.46 3.56
CA ARG A 328 -13.70 -7.66 3.81
C ARG A 328 -13.77 -6.29 3.13
N VAL A 329 -14.19 -6.27 1.88
CA VAL A 329 -14.36 -5.04 1.09
C VAL A 329 -15.41 -4.13 1.71
N LYS A 330 -16.60 -4.66 2.02
CA LYS A 330 -17.67 -3.88 2.68
C LYS A 330 -17.22 -3.29 4.02
N ALA A 331 -16.57 -4.09 4.85
CA ALA A 331 -16.05 -3.64 6.13
C ALA A 331 -14.99 -2.53 5.95
N THR A 332 -14.06 -2.71 5.01
CA THR A 332 -13.02 -1.71 4.71
C THR A 332 -13.64 -0.41 4.18
N VAL A 333 -14.60 -0.48 3.28
CA VAL A 333 -15.32 0.70 2.75
C VAL A 333 -16.07 1.43 3.86
N ALA A 334 -16.83 0.71 4.69
CA ALA A 334 -17.57 1.30 5.79
C ALA A 334 -16.65 2.03 6.78
N VAL A 335 -15.52 1.40 7.13
CA VAL A 335 -14.52 2.01 8.03
C VAL A 335 -13.77 3.14 7.34
N ALA A 336 -13.52 3.09 6.02
CA ALA A 336 -12.94 4.20 5.27
C ALA A 336 -13.80 5.46 5.37
N LEU A 337 -15.11 5.31 5.17
CA LEU A 337 -16.06 6.42 5.28
C LEU A 337 -16.13 6.96 6.72
N ALA A 338 -16.16 6.06 7.72
CA ALA A 338 -16.13 6.45 9.12
C ALA A 338 -14.82 7.19 9.49
N LYS A 339 -13.67 6.71 8.99
CA LYS A 339 -12.37 7.37 9.16
C LYS A 339 -12.39 8.77 8.57
N LEU A 340 -12.86 8.95 7.34
CA LEU A 340 -12.93 10.27 6.71
C LEU A 340 -13.83 11.24 7.48
N ALA A 341 -14.98 10.78 7.97
CA ALA A 341 -15.85 11.59 8.82
C ALA A 341 -15.16 11.97 10.14
N ALA A 342 -14.49 11.02 10.79
CA ALA A 342 -13.72 11.28 12.02
C ALA A 342 -12.56 12.24 11.77
N LEU A 343 -11.83 12.11 10.66
CA LEU A 343 -10.74 13.00 10.28
C LEU A 343 -11.23 14.44 10.10
N ALA A 344 -12.37 14.64 9.41
CA ALA A 344 -12.95 15.96 9.23
C ALA A 344 -13.28 16.66 10.56
N LEU A 345 -13.64 15.90 11.60
CA LEU A 345 -13.97 16.41 12.93
C LEU A 345 -12.74 16.61 13.82
N LEU A 346 -11.74 15.73 13.72
CA LEU A 346 -10.63 15.66 14.69
C LEU A 346 -9.36 16.38 14.23
N VAL A 347 -9.12 16.50 12.91
CA VAL A 347 -7.87 17.10 12.40
C VAL A 347 -7.80 18.60 12.64
N GLY A 348 -8.93 19.32 12.55
CA GLY A 348 -8.97 20.75 12.85
C GLY A 348 -8.47 21.09 14.26
N PRO A 349 -9.07 20.51 15.33
CA PRO A 349 -8.67 20.82 16.70
C PRO A 349 -7.39 20.11 17.19
N LEU A 350 -7.08 18.92 16.67
CA LEU A 350 -6.00 18.07 17.22
C LEU A 350 -4.86 17.76 16.23
N GLY A 351 -4.95 18.24 14.98
CA GLY A 351 -3.95 17.98 13.94
C GLY A 351 -3.69 16.49 13.73
N GLY A 352 -2.40 16.13 13.65
CA GLY A 352 -1.91 14.76 13.53
C GLY A 352 -2.27 13.84 14.71
N TYR A 353 -2.50 14.37 15.92
CA TYR A 353 -2.97 13.54 17.05
C TYR A 353 -4.38 13.02 16.80
N GLY A 354 -5.27 13.90 16.31
CA GLY A 354 -6.64 13.53 15.95
C GLY A 354 -6.67 12.49 14.83
N ALA A 355 -5.81 12.64 13.83
CA ALA A 355 -5.68 11.66 12.76
C ALA A 355 -5.16 10.31 13.25
N ALA A 356 -4.11 10.30 14.10
CA ALA A 356 -3.58 9.08 14.68
C ALA A 356 -4.64 8.35 15.51
N ALA A 357 -5.40 9.07 16.33
CA ALA A 357 -6.49 8.50 17.12
C ALA A 357 -7.61 7.92 16.22
N ALA A 358 -8.01 8.63 15.17
CA ALA A 358 -8.97 8.13 14.19
C ALA A 358 -8.50 6.82 13.54
N CYS A 359 -7.22 6.72 13.16
CA CYS A 359 -6.61 5.50 12.64
C CYS A 359 -6.65 4.34 13.64
N VAL A 360 -6.30 4.58 14.91
CA VAL A 360 -6.33 3.57 15.96
C VAL A 360 -7.75 3.03 16.16
N VAL A 361 -8.74 3.93 16.29
CA VAL A 361 -10.14 3.55 16.50
C VAL A 361 -10.66 2.74 15.31
N CYS A 362 -10.34 3.14 14.08
CA CYS A 362 -10.77 2.43 12.88
C CYS A 362 -10.14 1.04 12.74
N GLU A 363 -8.84 0.88 13.02
CA GLU A 363 -8.20 -0.44 13.03
C GLU A 363 -8.73 -1.33 14.17
N ALA A 364 -9.01 -0.76 15.35
CA ALA A 364 -9.63 -1.50 16.44
C ALA A 364 -11.05 -1.97 16.08
N ALA A 365 -11.83 -1.13 15.38
CA ALA A 365 -13.14 -1.53 14.87
C ALA A 365 -13.02 -2.67 13.85
N LEU A 366 -12.09 -2.58 12.88
CA LEU A 366 -11.82 -3.67 11.95
C LEU A 366 -11.38 -4.94 12.67
N LEU A 367 -10.57 -4.81 13.73
CA LEU A 367 -10.13 -5.93 14.55
C LEU A 367 -11.30 -6.69 15.16
N ILE A 368 -12.26 -5.98 15.75
CA ILE A 368 -13.46 -6.57 16.32
C ILE A 368 -14.29 -7.25 15.22
N VAL A 369 -14.48 -6.59 14.08
CA VAL A 369 -15.26 -7.10 12.95
C VAL A 369 -14.64 -8.37 12.37
N TYR A 370 -13.33 -8.37 12.13
CA TYR A 370 -12.61 -9.52 11.57
C TYR A 370 -12.45 -10.66 12.55
N TYR A 371 -12.20 -10.37 13.83
CA TYR A 371 -12.19 -11.40 14.87
C TYR A 371 -13.53 -12.16 14.91
N ARG A 372 -14.65 -11.43 14.95
CA ARG A 372 -15.99 -12.03 14.91
C ARG A 372 -16.25 -12.80 13.62
N ALA A 373 -15.79 -12.29 12.48
CA ALA A 373 -15.96 -12.98 11.21
C ALA A 373 -15.18 -14.30 11.16
N VAL A 374 -13.94 -14.31 11.65
CA VAL A 374 -13.06 -15.49 11.60
C VAL A 374 -13.46 -16.54 12.64
N HIS A 375 -13.77 -16.13 13.88
CA HIS A 375 -14.00 -17.05 14.99
C HIS A 375 -15.48 -17.23 15.37
N GLY A 376 -16.36 -16.30 15.00
CA GLY A 376 -17.78 -16.35 15.36
C GLY A 376 -18.61 -17.37 14.57
N THR A 377 -18.15 -17.82 13.41
CA THR A 377 -18.83 -18.85 12.59
C THR A 377 -18.42 -20.29 12.92
N ALA A 378 -17.48 -20.49 13.85
CA ALA A 378 -17.02 -21.82 14.26
C ALA A 378 -18.07 -22.61 15.07
N THR A 379 -19.22 -22.02 15.37
CA THR A 379 -20.34 -22.63 16.12
C THR A 379 -21.45 -23.19 15.23
N THR A 380 -21.37 -23.10 13.90
CA THR A 380 -22.40 -23.63 13.00
C THR A 380 -21.83 -24.38 11.80
N LEU A 381 -21.09 -25.46 12.06
CA LEU A 381 -20.90 -26.54 11.07
C LEU A 381 -21.38 -27.85 11.72
N PRO A 382 -22.26 -28.64 11.05
CA PRO A 382 -22.67 -29.94 11.55
C PRO A 382 -21.46 -30.82 11.76
N THR A 383 -21.40 -31.45 12.93
CA THR A 383 -20.42 -32.45 13.32
C THR A 383 -20.76 -33.78 12.63
N ASP A 384 -20.76 -33.80 11.29
CA ASP A 384 -20.91 -35.03 10.51
C ASP A 384 -19.61 -35.31 9.75
N LEU A 385 -18.60 -35.74 10.51
CA LEU A 385 -17.58 -36.64 9.97
C LEU A 385 -17.99 -38.05 10.38
N PRO A 386 -18.29 -38.96 9.42
CA PRO A 386 -18.52 -40.35 9.78
C PRO A 386 -17.23 -40.91 10.37
N HIS A 387 -17.33 -41.38 11.61
CA HIS A 387 -16.34 -42.24 12.24
C HIS A 387 -15.97 -43.37 11.26
N GLN A 388 -14.71 -43.40 10.84
CA GLN A 388 -14.09 -44.60 10.30
C GLN A 388 -13.98 -45.62 11.45
N ASP A 389 -15.05 -46.38 11.65
CA ASP A 389 -15.01 -47.66 12.33
C ASP A 389 -15.39 -48.74 11.32
N LYS A 390 -14.36 -49.47 10.85
CA LYS A 390 -14.37 -50.92 10.61
C LYS A 390 -13.05 -51.37 10.00
N VAL A 391 -12.05 -51.50 10.86
CA VAL A 391 -11.09 -52.61 10.76
C VAL A 391 -11.69 -53.74 11.60
N ALA A 392 -12.26 -54.76 10.95
CA ALA A 392 -12.37 -56.14 11.43
C ALA A 392 -13.24 -56.97 10.47
N ARG A 393 -12.61 -57.60 9.48
CA ARG A 393 -12.64 -59.06 9.22
C ARG A 393 -11.88 -59.38 7.94
#